data_AF-A0A951CRS1-F1
#
_entry.id   AF-A0A951CRS1-F1
#
_cell.length_a   1.000
_cell.length_b   1.000
_cell.length_c   1.000
_cell.angle_alpha   90.00
_cell.angle_beta   90.00
_cell.angle_gamma   90.00
#
_symmetry.space_group_name_H-M   'P 1'
#
loop_
_entity.id
_entity.type
_entity.pdbx_description
1 polymer ?
#
loop_
_entity_poly.entity_id
_entity_poly.type
_entity_poly.pdbx_seq_one_letter_code
_entity_poly.pdbx_strand_id
1 'polypeptide(L)'
;MYDQHEPSKEFVENLEWEIAGEVRRRNRSARIPRWMPKSGRKAAFALAGVVLVSMSLGGAGVAAAYQLQSNQHRDDVLAGLEQRELMAQKELLLARQVLDATQKKIPLGAANQMNVLENSLNVAQAEARVKSIESQIEEVRITGREPSNDISAPLVSGRDFVRERLQIDTAAPKAALDLEQMRVRDLERSVSIGAASLTDADEARIRVAEIEAALELFRRKLDIRKFFLTRKFNAAEAELRVLEAEAEQREKALSPKIDFARKLSQDTAAQARVGAASTMDQAEAAMRLEELEMERAKANLDLARVRHQLDLRRKGR
;
A
#
# COMPACT_ATOMS: atom_id res chain seq x y z
N MET A 1 -10.84 -1.66 -13.65
CA MET A 1 -11.93 -0.70 -13.90
C MET A 1 -12.88 -0.92 -12.76
N TYR A 2 -12.92 0.01 -11.80
CA TYR A 2 -13.97 -0.02 -10.80
C TYR A 2 -15.21 0.47 -11.52
N ASP A 3 -16.12 -0.44 -11.84
CA ASP A 3 -17.45 -0.06 -12.28
C ASP A 3 -18.07 0.69 -11.11
N GLN A 4 -18.09 2.02 -11.24
CA GLN A 4 -18.97 2.85 -10.44
C GLN A 4 -20.37 2.40 -10.81
N HIS A 5 -20.93 1.53 -9.98
CA HIS A 5 -22.33 1.15 -10.04
C HIS A 5 -23.15 2.39 -9.71
N GLU A 6 -23.37 3.23 -10.71
CA GLU A 6 -24.46 4.18 -10.65
C GLU A 6 -25.76 3.37 -10.54
N PRO A 7 -26.61 3.65 -9.53
CA PRO A 7 -27.87 2.94 -9.38
C PRO A 7 -28.68 3.08 -10.67
N SER A 8 -29.29 1.98 -11.12
CA SER A 8 -30.14 2.01 -12.32
C SER A 8 -31.30 2.99 -12.11
N LYS A 9 -31.74 3.65 -13.19
CA LYS A 9 -32.87 4.58 -13.13
C LYS A 9 -34.12 3.94 -12.52
N GLU A 10 -34.37 2.67 -12.83
CA GLU A 10 -35.48 1.90 -12.25
C GLU A 10 -35.36 1.75 -10.73
N PHE A 11 -34.16 1.57 -10.18
CA PHE A 11 -33.97 1.50 -8.74
C PHE A 11 -34.28 2.85 -8.07
N VAL A 12 -33.82 3.96 -8.66
CA VAL A 12 -34.10 5.31 -8.16
C VAL A 12 -35.60 5.60 -8.20
N GLU A 13 -36.28 5.29 -9.31
CA GLU A 13 -37.73 5.49 -9.46
C GLU A 13 -38.54 4.63 -8.47
N ASN A 14 -38.14 3.37 -8.26
CA ASN A 14 -38.79 2.49 -7.28
C ASN A 14 -38.59 2.99 -5.85
N LEU A 15 -37.39 3.48 -5.51
CA LEU A 15 -37.08 4.03 -4.20
C LEU A 15 -37.88 5.32 -3.95
N GLU A 16 -37.96 6.20 -4.94
CA GLU A 16 -38.82 7.39 -4.87
C GLU A 16 -40.29 7.02 -4.69
N TRP A 17 -40.77 6.00 -5.41
CA TRP A 17 -42.15 5.53 -5.29
C TRP A 17 -42.44 4.94 -3.91
N GLU A 18 -41.53 4.13 -3.37
CA GLU A 18 -41.65 3.50 -2.06
C GLU A 18 -41.61 4.54 -0.93
N ILE A 19 -40.67 5.50 -0.99
CA ILE A 19 -40.60 6.62 -0.05
C ILE A 19 -41.87 7.48 -0.15
N ALA A 20 -42.32 7.83 -1.36
CA ALA A 20 -43.56 8.60 -1.56
C ALA A 20 -44.81 7.82 -1.10
N GLY A 21 -44.80 6.50 -1.21
CA GLY A 21 -45.83 5.60 -0.71
C GLY A 21 -45.88 5.56 0.82
N GLU A 22 -44.72 5.42 1.46
CA GLU A 22 -44.54 5.41 2.91
C GLU A 22 -44.95 6.76 3.54
N VAL A 23 -44.54 7.88 2.92
CA VAL A 23 -44.95 9.24 3.32
C VAL A 23 -46.45 9.42 3.19
N ARG A 24 -47.07 8.93 2.11
CA ARG A 24 -48.53 8.99 1.93
C ARG A 24 -49.28 8.13 2.96
N ARG A 25 -48.76 6.93 3.30
CA ARG A 25 -49.34 6.07 4.35
C ARG A 25 -49.27 6.75 5.72
N ARG A 26 -48.12 7.35 6.07
CA ARG A 26 -47.96 8.10 7.34
C ARG A 26 -48.83 9.37 7.39
N ASN A 27 -49.03 10.05 6.27
CA ASN A 27 -49.94 11.21 6.21
C ASN A 27 -51.42 10.82 6.29
N ARG A 28 -51.81 9.59 5.89
CA ARG A 28 -53.20 9.12 6.04
C ARG A 28 -53.55 8.75 7.49
N SER A 29 -52.56 8.33 8.30
CA SER A 29 -52.75 8.02 9.72
C SER A 29 -52.56 9.24 10.64
N ALA A 30 -52.05 10.36 10.12
CA ALA A 30 -52.00 11.63 10.83
C ALA A 30 -53.42 12.19 11.03
N ARG A 31 -54.07 11.77 12.12
CA ARG A 31 -55.31 12.41 12.60
C ARG A 31 -55.04 13.90 12.75
N ILE A 32 -55.80 14.72 12.02
CA ILE A 32 -55.75 16.18 12.11
C ILE A 32 -55.92 16.53 13.59
N PRO A 33 -54.92 17.17 14.22
CA PRO A 33 -54.99 17.48 15.63
C PRO A 33 -56.22 18.34 15.92
N ARG A 34 -56.98 18.01 16.97
CA ARG A 34 -58.25 18.69 17.33
C ARG A 34 -58.12 20.20 17.57
N TRP A 35 -56.90 20.72 17.69
CA TRP A 35 -56.60 22.14 17.90
C TRP A 35 -56.46 22.95 16.60
N MET A 36 -56.60 22.34 15.40
CA MET A 36 -56.50 23.08 14.14
C MET A 36 -57.73 23.99 13.88
N PRO A 37 -57.52 25.27 13.54
CA PRO A 37 -58.61 26.23 13.29
C PRO A 37 -59.35 25.93 11.97
N LYS A 38 -60.69 26.01 11.99
CA LYS A 38 -61.57 25.67 10.85
C LYS A 38 -61.49 26.64 9.64
N SER A 39 -60.80 27.78 9.77
CA SER A 39 -60.68 28.74 8.65
C SER A 39 -59.48 28.38 7.75
N GLY A 40 -59.73 28.13 6.46
CA GLY A 40 -58.73 27.59 5.52
C GLY A 40 -57.40 28.36 5.43
N ARG A 41 -57.42 29.70 5.59
CA ARG A 41 -56.18 30.51 5.59
C ARG A 41 -55.32 30.29 6.83
N LYS A 42 -55.91 30.15 8.03
CA LYS A 42 -55.17 29.91 9.28
C LYS A 42 -54.61 28.48 9.35
N ALA A 43 -55.32 27.51 8.76
CA ALA A 43 -54.84 26.13 8.65
C ALA A 43 -53.59 26.02 7.76
N ALA A 44 -53.55 26.75 6.64
CA ALA A 44 -52.40 26.79 5.75
C ALA A 44 -51.14 27.36 6.45
N PHE A 45 -51.27 28.45 7.21
CA PHE A 45 -50.15 29.01 7.97
C PHE A 45 -49.68 28.09 9.11
N ALA A 46 -50.59 27.39 9.79
CA ALA A 46 -50.23 26.42 10.82
C ALA A 46 -49.48 25.22 10.23
N LEU A 47 -49.90 24.72 9.07
CA LEU A 47 -49.20 23.64 8.36
C LEU A 47 -47.81 24.08 7.88
N ALA A 48 -47.68 25.28 7.32
CA ALA A 48 -46.39 25.83 6.91
C ALA A 48 -45.45 25.98 8.11
N GLY A 49 -45.96 26.44 9.26
CA GLY A 49 -45.20 26.53 10.51
C GLY A 49 -44.73 25.16 11.01
N VAL A 50 -45.59 24.14 10.98
CA VAL A 50 -45.22 22.76 11.38
C VAL A 50 -44.17 22.17 10.43
N VAL A 51 -44.30 22.38 9.12
CA VAL A 51 -43.30 21.89 8.14
C VAL A 51 -41.96 22.60 8.33
N LEU A 52 -41.94 23.93 8.51
CA LEU A 52 -40.72 24.68 8.82
C LEU A 52 -40.06 24.23 10.12
N VAL A 53 -40.85 24.04 11.19
CA VAL A 53 -40.33 23.55 12.47
C VAL A 53 -39.82 22.11 12.34
N SER A 54 -40.52 21.25 11.60
CA SER A 54 -40.12 19.85 11.36
C SER A 54 -38.85 19.76 10.50
N MET A 55 -38.69 20.63 9.50
CA MET A 55 -37.47 20.73 8.69
C MET A 55 -36.31 21.32 9.49
N SER A 56 -36.57 22.30 10.38
CA SER A 56 -35.55 22.87 11.25
C SER A 56 -35.05 21.87 12.33
N LEU A 57 -35.95 21.08 12.91
CA LEU A 57 -35.61 19.99 13.84
C LEU A 57 -34.97 18.79 13.12
N GLY A 58 -35.43 18.46 11.91
CA GLY A 58 -34.85 17.40 11.08
C GLY A 58 -33.43 17.70 10.61
N GLY A 59 -33.15 18.93 10.19
CA GLY A 59 -31.80 19.35 9.77
C GLY A 59 -30.78 19.35 10.91
N ALA A 60 -31.19 19.79 12.11
CA ALA A 60 -30.33 19.77 13.30
C ALA A 60 -30.05 18.33 13.79
N GLY A 61 -31.05 17.44 13.74
CA GLY A 61 -30.88 16.04 14.13
C GLY A 61 -29.94 15.27 13.19
N VAL A 62 -30.01 15.51 11.88
CA VAL A 62 -29.13 14.86 10.89
C VAL A 62 -27.68 15.31 11.03
N ALA A 63 -27.42 16.61 11.24
CA ALA A 63 -26.07 17.11 11.47
C ALA A 63 -25.44 16.55 12.76
N ALA A 64 -26.23 16.45 13.84
CA ALA A 64 -25.78 15.83 15.09
C ALA A 64 -25.52 14.32 14.93
N ALA A 65 -26.34 13.61 14.16
CA ALA A 65 -26.15 12.18 13.87
C ALA A 65 -24.85 11.93 13.07
N TYR A 66 -24.54 12.77 12.07
CA TYR A 66 -23.29 12.67 11.31
C TYR A 66 -22.07 12.94 12.18
N GLN A 67 -22.14 13.90 13.10
CA GLN A 67 -21.04 14.17 14.04
C GLN A 67 -20.82 12.99 15.00
N LEU A 68 -21.89 12.41 15.55
CA LEU A 68 -21.80 11.25 16.43
C LEU A 68 -21.21 10.04 15.71
N GLN A 69 -21.67 9.77 14.48
CA GLN A 69 -21.17 8.67 13.65
C GLN A 69 -19.69 8.86 13.28
N SER A 70 -19.27 10.10 12.99
CA SER A 70 -17.87 10.40 12.66
C SER A 70 -16.93 10.19 13.86
N ASN A 71 -17.39 10.51 15.07
CA ASN A 71 -16.62 10.27 16.29
C ASN A 71 -16.49 8.78 16.59
N GLN A 72 -17.59 8.01 16.48
CA GLN A 72 -17.55 6.57 16.65
C GLN A 72 -16.61 5.88 15.66
N HIS A 73 -16.71 6.24 14.37
CA HIS A 73 -15.83 5.69 13.35
C HIS A 73 -14.35 6.00 13.62
N ARG A 74 -14.03 7.24 14.03
CA ARG A 74 -12.68 7.62 14.43
C ARG A 74 -12.19 6.78 15.62
N ASP A 75 -13.00 6.62 16.64
CA ASP A 75 -12.63 5.86 17.85
C ASP A 75 -12.39 4.38 17.51
N ASP A 76 -13.22 3.79 16.64
CA ASP A 76 -13.05 2.42 16.15
C ASP A 76 -11.73 2.24 15.38
N VAL A 77 -11.40 3.18 14.49
CA VAL A 77 -10.14 3.16 13.72
C VAL A 77 -8.95 3.31 14.66
N LEU A 78 -9.01 4.21 15.65
CA LEU A 78 -7.94 4.40 16.63
C LEU A 78 -7.74 3.15 17.49
N ALA A 79 -8.82 2.56 18.02
CA ALA A 79 -8.73 1.34 18.82
C ALA A 79 -8.08 0.19 18.03
N GLY A 80 -8.44 0.04 16.74
CA GLY A 80 -7.83 -0.95 15.85
C GLY A 80 -6.33 -0.72 15.62
N LEU A 81 -5.90 0.54 15.47
CA LEU A 81 -4.49 0.88 15.31
C LEU A 81 -3.69 0.71 16.60
N GLU A 82 -4.22 1.10 17.75
CA GLU A 82 -3.57 0.94 19.06
C GLU A 82 -3.37 -0.54 19.41
N GLN A 83 -4.35 -1.41 19.06
CA GLN A 83 -4.17 -2.85 19.19
C GLN A 83 -3.05 -3.38 18.28
N ARG A 84 -2.97 -2.90 17.03
CA ARG A 84 -1.88 -3.28 16.11
C ARG A 84 -0.52 -2.78 16.60
N GLU A 85 -0.46 -1.58 17.16
CA GLU A 85 0.74 -1.01 17.75
C GLU A 85 1.25 -1.89 18.89
N LEU A 86 0.37 -2.27 19.83
CA LEU A 86 0.72 -3.12 20.96
C LEU A 86 1.27 -4.48 20.52
N MET A 87 0.72 -5.07 19.45
CA MET A 87 1.25 -6.30 18.86
C MET A 87 2.61 -6.08 18.20
N ALA A 88 2.78 -5.01 17.43
CA ALA A 88 4.05 -4.67 16.78
C ALA A 88 5.16 -4.36 17.82
N GLN A 89 4.83 -3.71 18.93
CA GLN A 89 5.78 -3.46 20.03
C GLN A 89 6.25 -4.76 20.69
N LYS A 90 5.34 -5.74 20.87
CA LYS A 90 5.70 -7.07 21.38
C LYS A 90 6.62 -7.81 20.40
N GLU A 91 6.31 -7.77 19.10
CA GLU A 91 7.17 -8.33 18.06
C GLU A 91 8.58 -7.70 18.08
N LEU A 92 8.66 -6.36 18.19
CA LEU A 92 9.93 -5.64 18.29
C LEU A 92 10.73 -6.06 19.53
N LEU A 93 10.06 -6.18 20.69
CA LEU A 93 10.70 -6.62 21.92
C LEU A 93 11.28 -8.04 21.77
N LEU A 94 10.52 -8.96 21.17
CA LEU A 94 10.99 -10.32 20.89
C LEU A 94 12.18 -10.31 19.92
N ALA A 95 12.10 -9.56 18.82
CA ALA A 95 13.19 -9.45 17.85
C ALA A 95 14.49 -8.93 18.50
N ARG A 96 14.39 -7.94 19.39
CA ARG A 96 15.53 -7.41 20.16
C ARG A 96 16.12 -8.44 21.10
N GLN A 97 15.28 -9.22 21.79
CA GLN A 97 15.74 -10.31 22.67
C GLN A 97 16.48 -11.39 21.88
N VAL A 98 15.97 -11.77 20.71
CA VAL A 98 16.62 -12.75 19.83
C VAL A 98 17.97 -12.24 19.32
N LEU A 99 18.05 -10.96 18.94
CA LEU A 99 19.30 -10.32 18.54
C LEU A 99 20.34 -10.33 19.67
N ASP A 100 19.97 -9.87 20.87
CA ASP A 100 20.85 -9.85 22.05
C ASP A 100 21.33 -11.26 22.43
N ALA A 101 20.42 -12.24 22.42
CA ALA A 101 20.77 -13.64 22.67
C ALA A 101 21.74 -14.19 21.61
N THR A 102 21.60 -13.79 20.35
CA THR A 102 22.49 -14.21 19.25
C THR A 102 23.87 -13.55 19.38
N GLN A 103 23.92 -12.27 19.74
CA GLN A 103 25.18 -11.57 20.00
C GLN A 103 25.97 -12.21 21.15
N LYS A 104 25.29 -12.61 22.24
CA LYS A 104 25.92 -13.33 23.36
C LYS A 104 26.48 -14.71 22.97
N LYS A 105 25.98 -15.33 21.91
CA LYS A 105 26.44 -16.63 21.39
C LYS A 105 27.69 -16.54 20.50
N ILE A 106 28.01 -15.38 19.94
CA ILE A 106 29.21 -15.17 19.11
C ILE A 106 30.51 -15.52 19.85
N PRO A 107 30.82 -14.96 21.04
CA PRO A 107 32.08 -15.27 21.73
C PRO A 107 32.19 -16.74 22.16
N LEU A 108 31.07 -17.46 22.20
CA LEU A 108 31.00 -18.88 22.51
C LEU A 108 31.14 -19.77 21.27
N GLY A 109 31.27 -19.18 20.07
CA GLY A 109 31.28 -19.91 18.79
C GLY A 109 29.94 -20.56 18.41
N ALA A 110 28.86 -20.24 19.13
CA ALA A 110 27.53 -20.83 18.93
C ALA A 110 26.66 -20.05 17.93
N ALA A 111 27.16 -18.93 17.40
CA ALA A 111 26.55 -18.14 16.34
C ALA A 111 27.64 -17.45 15.51
N ASN A 112 27.33 -17.09 14.26
CA ASN A 112 28.22 -16.34 13.39
C ASN A 112 27.70 -14.91 13.15
N GLN A 113 28.48 -14.10 12.43
CA GLN A 113 28.13 -12.71 12.10
C GLN A 113 26.86 -12.60 11.24
N MET A 114 26.61 -13.56 10.35
CA MET A 114 25.42 -13.59 9.50
C MET A 114 24.14 -13.69 10.33
N ASN A 115 24.13 -14.55 11.36
CA ASN A 115 22.99 -14.67 12.28
C ASN A 115 22.68 -13.34 12.98
N VAL A 116 23.69 -12.52 13.28
CA VAL A 116 23.47 -11.18 13.87
C VAL A 116 22.87 -10.22 12.86
N LEU A 117 23.34 -10.22 11.61
CA LEU A 117 22.79 -9.38 10.55
C LEU A 117 21.33 -9.76 10.23
N GLU A 118 21.01 -11.05 10.18
CA GLU A 118 19.63 -11.53 9.98
C GLU A 118 18.70 -11.07 11.11
N ASN A 119 19.13 -11.21 12.37
CA ASN A 119 18.35 -10.72 13.50
C ASN A 119 18.30 -9.19 13.57
N SER A 120 19.33 -8.49 13.11
CA SER A 120 19.33 -7.03 12.98
C SER A 120 18.32 -6.56 11.92
N LEU A 121 18.19 -7.28 10.81
CA LEU A 121 17.14 -7.03 9.82
C LEU A 121 15.75 -7.22 10.43
N ASN A 122 15.53 -8.28 11.21
CA ASN A 122 14.25 -8.53 11.89
C ASN A 122 13.90 -7.38 12.85
N VAL A 123 14.88 -6.89 13.61
CA VAL A 123 14.69 -5.70 14.47
C VAL A 123 14.35 -4.48 13.62
N ALA A 124 15.08 -4.21 12.53
CA ALA A 124 14.80 -3.05 11.66
C ALA A 124 13.39 -3.10 11.05
N GLN A 125 12.91 -4.29 10.64
CA GLN A 125 11.55 -4.49 10.15
C GLN A 125 10.50 -4.23 11.23
N ALA A 126 10.69 -4.78 12.43
CA ALA A 126 9.76 -4.58 13.54
C ALA A 126 9.72 -3.11 14.00
N GLU A 127 10.88 -2.43 14.04
CA GLU A 127 10.95 -1.00 14.34
C GLU A 127 10.25 -0.14 13.30
N ALA A 128 10.44 -0.43 12.02
CA ALA A 128 9.75 0.28 10.94
C ALA A 128 8.23 0.11 11.06
N ARG A 129 7.77 -1.11 11.38
CA ARG A 129 6.33 -1.40 11.59
C ARG A 129 5.73 -0.60 12.74
N VAL A 130 6.40 -0.55 13.90
CA VAL A 130 5.95 0.25 15.06
C VAL A 130 5.85 1.72 14.68
N LYS A 131 6.92 2.31 14.12
CA LYS A 131 6.94 3.72 13.72
C LYS A 131 5.90 4.07 12.66
N SER A 132 5.64 3.16 11.73
CA SER A 132 4.58 3.36 10.73
C SER A 132 3.19 3.41 11.38
N ILE A 133 2.92 2.54 12.35
CA ILE A 133 1.63 2.52 13.07
C ILE A 133 1.48 3.77 13.94
N GLU A 134 2.54 4.17 14.66
CA GLU A 134 2.57 5.43 15.43
C GLU A 134 2.22 6.63 14.52
N SER A 135 2.86 6.72 13.35
CA SER A 135 2.57 7.75 12.35
C SER A 135 1.11 7.75 11.88
N GLN A 136 0.51 6.55 11.69
CA GLN A 136 -0.90 6.41 11.32
C GLN A 136 -1.85 6.85 12.44
N ILE A 137 -1.57 6.46 13.70
CA ILE A 137 -2.36 6.86 14.87
C ILE A 137 -2.36 8.39 14.99
N GLU A 138 -1.20 9.02 14.82
CA GLU A 138 -1.08 10.48 14.86
C GLU A 138 -1.88 11.17 13.73
N GLU A 139 -1.84 10.63 12.52
CA GLU A 139 -2.64 11.14 11.40
C GLU A 139 -4.14 11.04 11.68
N VAL A 140 -4.62 9.90 12.18
CA VAL A 140 -6.04 9.70 12.54
C VAL A 140 -6.44 10.62 13.69
N ARG A 141 -5.58 10.82 14.69
CA ARG A 141 -5.86 11.74 15.81
C ARG A 141 -6.07 13.19 15.35
N ILE A 142 -5.36 13.62 14.30
CA ILE A 142 -5.48 14.97 13.76
C ILE A 142 -6.64 15.08 12.75
N THR A 143 -6.78 14.12 11.84
CA THR A 143 -7.73 14.20 10.73
C THR A 143 -9.12 13.65 11.05
N GLY A 144 -9.22 12.73 12.02
CA GLY A 144 -10.42 11.94 12.27
C GLY A 144 -10.79 10.99 11.13
N ARG A 145 -9.86 10.69 10.20
CA ARG A 145 -10.05 9.83 9.03
C ARG A 145 -8.97 8.76 8.99
N GLU A 146 -9.21 7.72 8.20
CA GLU A 146 -8.20 6.70 7.92
C GLU A 146 -6.93 7.32 7.30
N PRO A 147 -5.73 6.81 7.66
CA PRO A 147 -4.48 7.35 7.16
C PRO A 147 -4.36 7.13 5.64
N SER A 148 -3.99 8.17 4.89
CA SER A 148 -3.86 8.08 3.43
C SER A 148 -2.42 7.74 3.03
N ASN A 149 -2.25 6.71 2.20
CA ASN A 149 -0.94 6.34 1.65
C ASN A 149 -0.70 6.91 0.24
N ASP A 150 -1.62 7.73 -0.26
CA ASP A 150 -1.54 8.31 -1.60
C ASP A 150 -0.40 9.33 -1.68
N ILE A 151 0.39 9.31 -2.76
CA ILE A 151 1.50 10.28 -2.90
C ILE A 151 0.98 11.71 -3.00
N SER A 152 -0.28 11.85 -3.37
CA SER A 152 -1.02 13.11 -3.48
C SER A 152 -1.79 13.53 -2.22
N ALA A 153 -1.69 12.80 -1.11
CA ALA A 153 -2.38 13.18 0.14
C ALA A 153 -1.95 14.58 0.61
N PRO A 154 -2.87 15.48 1.03
CA PRO A 154 -2.47 16.82 1.48
C PRO A 154 -1.62 16.78 2.75
N LEU A 155 -0.94 17.89 3.05
CA LEU A 155 -0.30 18.06 4.37
C LEU A 155 -1.38 18.16 5.45
N VAL A 156 -1.14 17.50 6.59
CA VAL A 156 -2.05 17.48 7.73
C VAL A 156 -1.44 18.35 8.82
N SER A 157 -2.04 19.50 9.11
CA SER A 157 -1.52 20.47 10.09
C SER A 157 -0.05 20.85 9.84
N GLY A 158 0.35 20.95 8.57
CA GLY A 158 1.72 21.28 8.16
C GLY A 158 2.70 20.10 8.17
N ARG A 159 2.28 18.92 8.63
CA ARG A 159 3.09 17.69 8.67
C ARG A 159 2.86 16.83 7.43
N ASP A 160 3.92 16.17 6.97
CA ASP A 160 3.90 15.30 5.79
C ASP A 160 4.00 13.82 6.19
N PHE A 161 2.87 13.24 6.60
CA PHE A 161 2.78 11.85 7.05
C PHE A 161 3.21 10.83 5.97
N VAL A 162 2.93 11.12 4.69
CA VAL A 162 3.32 10.24 3.58
C VAL A 162 4.84 10.19 3.45
N ARG A 163 5.52 11.33 3.50
CA ARG A 163 7.00 11.38 3.46
C ARG A 163 7.62 10.64 4.65
N GLU A 164 7.08 10.84 5.85
CA GLU A 164 7.58 10.18 7.06
C GLU A 164 7.46 8.66 6.94
N ARG A 165 6.29 8.15 6.51
CA ARG A 165 6.11 6.70 6.27
C ARG A 165 7.05 6.18 5.20
N LEU A 166 7.18 6.86 4.06
CA LEU A 166 8.15 6.47 3.02
C LEU A 166 9.59 6.42 3.54
N GLN A 167 9.97 7.32 4.46
CA GLN A 167 11.30 7.30 5.10
C GLN A 167 11.45 6.12 6.06
N ILE A 168 10.42 5.84 6.87
CA ILE A 168 10.35 4.69 7.77
C ILE A 168 10.49 3.39 6.98
N ASP A 169 9.77 3.26 5.87
CA ASP A 169 9.76 2.09 5.00
C ASP A 169 11.12 1.83 4.33
N THR A 170 12.02 2.84 4.25
CA THR A 170 13.38 2.63 3.75
C THR A 170 14.30 1.91 4.73
N ALA A 171 13.95 1.81 6.01
CA ALA A 171 14.83 1.25 7.04
C ALA A 171 15.08 -0.25 6.82
N ALA A 172 14.03 -1.03 6.56
CA ALA A 172 14.15 -2.47 6.36
C ALA A 172 14.93 -2.85 5.09
N PRO A 173 14.68 -2.27 3.90
CA PRO A 173 15.48 -2.55 2.72
C PRO A 173 16.96 -2.15 2.86
N LYS A 174 17.28 -1.09 3.63
CA LYS A 174 18.69 -0.75 3.93
C LYS A 174 19.37 -1.85 4.75
N ALA A 175 18.74 -2.30 5.83
CA ALA A 175 19.27 -3.40 6.63
C ALA A 175 19.38 -4.71 5.81
N ALA A 176 18.43 -4.96 4.91
CA ALA A 176 18.47 -6.12 4.02
C ALA A 176 19.62 -6.01 3.01
N LEU A 177 19.90 -4.81 2.50
CA LEU A 177 21.03 -4.57 1.59
C LEU A 177 22.35 -4.89 2.29
N ASP A 178 22.54 -4.42 3.53
CA ASP A 178 23.75 -4.68 4.31
C ASP A 178 23.96 -6.18 4.53
N LEU A 179 22.88 -6.91 4.84
CA LEU A 179 22.89 -8.38 5.00
C LEU A 179 23.28 -9.09 3.69
N GLU A 180 22.60 -8.79 2.59
CA GLU A 180 22.84 -9.48 1.32
C GLU A 180 24.21 -9.13 0.71
N GLN A 181 24.70 -7.90 0.90
CA GLN A 181 26.06 -7.53 0.49
C GLN A 181 27.12 -8.34 1.25
N MET A 182 26.92 -8.56 2.56
CA MET A 182 27.80 -9.43 3.33
C MET A 182 27.70 -10.89 2.85
N ARG A 183 26.49 -11.38 2.55
CA ARG A 183 26.29 -12.72 1.99
C ARG A 183 27.01 -12.91 0.65
N VAL A 184 26.92 -11.94 -0.26
CA VAL A 184 27.64 -11.96 -1.55
C VAL A 184 29.15 -12.06 -1.31
N ARG A 185 29.73 -11.24 -0.41
CA ARG A 185 31.17 -11.29 -0.12
C ARG A 185 31.60 -12.64 0.45
N ASP A 186 30.77 -13.25 1.30
CA ASP A 186 31.05 -14.56 1.88
C ASP A 186 30.99 -15.68 0.83
N LEU A 187 30.01 -15.62 -0.07
CA LEU A 187 29.89 -16.54 -1.20
C LEU A 187 31.04 -16.37 -2.19
N GLU A 188 31.42 -15.14 -2.55
CA GLU A 188 32.56 -14.88 -3.44
C GLU A 188 33.87 -15.44 -2.87
N ARG A 189 34.10 -15.29 -1.56
CA ARG A 189 35.24 -15.93 -0.87
C ARG A 189 35.14 -17.45 -0.95
N SER A 190 33.97 -18.01 -0.74
CA SER A 190 33.74 -19.47 -0.79
C SER A 190 33.94 -20.03 -2.20
N VAL A 191 33.50 -19.31 -3.24
CA VAL A 191 33.75 -19.64 -4.65
C VAL A 191 35.25 -19.64 -4.95
N SER A 192 36.00 -18.65 -4.45
CA SER A 192 37.45 -18.54 -4.71
C SER A 192 38.27 -19.73 -4.19
N ILE A 193 37.76 -20.43 -3.17
CA ILE A 193 38.38 -21.64 -2.60
C ILE A 193 37.67 -22.93 -3.06
N GLY A 194 36.69 -22.84 -3.96
CA GLY A 194 35.92 -23.99 -4.46
C GLY A 194 34.90 -24.58 -3.48
N ALA A 195 34.55 -23.86 -2.41
CA ALA A 195 33.60 -24.30 -1.38
C ALA A 195 32.13 -23.95 -1.71
N ALA A 196 31.88 -23.07 -2.68
CA ALA A 196 30.55 -22.69 -3.16
C ALA A 196 30.53 -22.62 -4.69
N SER A 197 29.34 -22.68 -5.29
CA SER A 197 29.17 -22.58 -6.73
C SER A 197 29.12 -21.11 -7.20
N LEU A 198 29.52 -20.85 -8.44
CA LEU A 198 29.34 -19.52 -9.06
C LEU A 198 27.85 -19.14 -9.14
N THR A 199 26.98 -20.13 -9.30
CA THR A 199 25.53 -19.97 -9.33
C THR A 199 25.00 -19.34 -8.02
N ASP A 200 25.46 -19.83 -6.86
CA ASP A 200 25.05 -19.29 -5.55
C ASP A 200 25.43 -17.81 -5.40
N ALA A 201 26.63 -17.44 -5.85
CA ALA A 201 27.11 -16.07 -5.80
C ALA A 201 26.32 -15.15 -6.75
N ASP A 202 25.98 -15.62 -7.95
CA ASP A 202 25.16 -14.86 -8.89
C ASP A 202 23.72 -14.68 -8.37
N GLU A 203 23.10 -15.69 -7.75
CA GLU A 203 21.79 -15.55 -7.10
C GLU A 203 21.80 -14.50 -5.98
N ALA A 204 22.84 -14.48 -5.14
CA ALA A 204 22.96 -13.49 -4.09
C ALA A 204 23.14 -12.06 -4.66
N ARG A 205 23.87 -11.90 -5.77
CA ARG A 205 24.01 -10.60 -6.46
C ARG A 205 22.69 -10.10 -7.04
N ILE A 206 21.85 -11.01 -7.56
CA ILE A 206 20.50 -10.67 -8.02
C ILE A 206 19.68 -10.10 -6.86
N ARG A 207 19.72 -10.73 -5.68
CA ARG A 207 19.02 -10.22 -4.48
C ARG A 207 19.50 -8.82 -4.09
N VAL A 208 20.80 -8.57 -4.14
CA VAL A 208 21.36 -7.22 -3.91
C VAL A 208 20.78 -6.22 -4.92
N ALA A 209 20.78 -6.56 -6.21
CA ALA A 209 20.23 -5.69 -7.26
C ALA A 209 18.72 -5.41 -7.07
N GLU A 210 17.94 -6.40 -6.62
CA GLU A 210 16.52 -6.22 -6.30
C GLU A 210 16.31 -5.22 -5.15
N ILE A 211 17.09 -5.34 -4.07
CA ILE A 211 16.99 -4.46 -2.91
C ILE A 211 17.44 -3.04 -3.27
N GLU A 212 18.50 -2.90 -4.06
CA GLU A 212 18.95 -1.59 -4.56
C GLU A 212 17.88 -0.92 -5.42
N ALA A 213 17.23 -1.68 -6.31
CA ALA A 213 16.13 -1.17 -7.13
C ALA A 213 14.93 -0.73 -6.25
N ALA A 214 14.61 -1.47 -5.19
CA ALA A 214 13.58 -1.08 -4.22
C ALA A 214 13.95 0.21 -3.46
N LEU A 215 15.20 0.37 -3.04
CA LEU A 215 15.68 1.61 -2.41
C LEU A 215 15.63 2.81 -3.36
N GLU A 216 15.94 2.61 -4.64
CA GLU A 216 15.79 3.65 -5.67
C GLU A 216 14.32 4.05 -5.85
N LEU A 217 13.39 3.10 -5.84
CA LEU A 217 11.96 3.38 -5.90
C LEU A 217 11.50 4.28 -4.75
N PHE A 218 11.91 4.00 -3.51
CA PHE A 218 11.58 4.87 -2.37
C PHE A 218 12.14 6.29 -2.54
N ARG A 219 13.38 6.43 -3.05
CA ARG A 219 13.95 7.76 -3.37
C ARG A 219 13.11 8.48 -4.42
N ARG A 220 12.72 7.80 -5.50
CA ARG A 220 11.85 8.36 -6.54
C ARG A 220 10.48 8.77 -6.01
N LYS A 221 9.85 7.94 -5.15
CA LYS A 221 8.58 8.30 -4.48
C LYS A 221 8.73 9.57 -3.64
N LEU A 222 9.81 9.70 -2.87
CA LEU A 222 10.12 10.92 -2.10
C LEU A 222 10.31 12.15 -2.99
N ASP A 223 10.97 12.00 -4.14
CA ASP A 223 11.14 13.09 -5.11
C ASP A 223 9.80 13.49 -5.77
N ILE A 224 8.98 12.52 -6.15
CA ILE A 224 7.63 12.78 -6.68
C ILE A 224 6.79 13.51 -5.64
N ARG A 225 6.83 13.10 -4.37
CA ARG A 225 6.16 13.79 -3.27
C ARG A 225 6.61 15.24 -3.14
N LYS A 226 7.92 15.48 -3.20
CA LYS A 226 8.49 16.84 -3.18
C LYS A 226 7.99 17.70 -4.35
N PHE A 227 7.89 17.12 -5.55
CA PHE A 227 7.36 17.82 -6.72
C PHE A 227 5.85 18.08 -6.63
N PHE A 228 5.09 17.17 -6.05
CA PHE A 228 3.67 17.38 -5.76
C PHE A 228 3.45 18.53 -4.76
N LEU A 229 4.18 18.54 -3.64
CA LEU A 229 4.07 19.60 -2.63
C LEU A 229 4.50 20.98 -3.15
N THR A 230 5.45 21.02 -4.09
CA THR A 230 5.87 22.25 -4.77
C THR A 230 4.98 22.62 -5.97
N ARG A 231 3.83 21.94 -6.13
CA ARG A 231 2.83 22.15 -7.19
C ARG A 231 3.37 21.99 -8.62
N LYS A 232 4.48 21.26 -8.79
CA LYS A 232 4.99 20.90 -10.13
C LYS A 232 4.18 19.79 -10.78
N PHE A 233 3.60 18.91 -9.97
CA PHE A 233 2.64 17.89 -10.39
C PHE A 233 1.29 18.16 -9.74
N ASN A 234 0.20 17.88 -10.45
CA ASN A 234 -1.11 17.74 -9.80
C ASN A 234 -1.27 16.34 -9.20
N ALA A 235 -2.33 16.11 -8.42
CA ALA A 235 -2.55 14.84 -7.71
C ALA A 235 -2.47 13.62 -8.64
N ALA A 236 -3.27 13.61 -9.71
CA ALA A 236 -3.31 12.48 -10.62
C ALA A 236 -2.04 12.28 -11.46
N GLU A 237 -1.30 13.35 -11.78
CA GLU A 237 0.02 13.25 -12.39
C GLU A 237 1.05 12.65 -11.42
N ALA A 238 1.02 13.02 -10.14
CA ALA A 238 1.89 12.45 -9.13
C ALA A 238 1.64 10.94 -8.95
N GLU A 239 0.39 10.50 -8.91
CA GLU A 239 0.05 9.07 -8.84
C GLU A 239 0.55 8.31 -10.09
N LEU A 240 0.37 8.88 -11.29
CA LEU A 240 0.89 8.27 -12.52
C LEU A 240 2.43 8.20 -12.52
N ARG A 241 3.12 9.20 -11.98
CA ARG A 241 4.59 9.16 -11.82
C ARG A 241 5.05 8.08 -10.85
N VAL A 242 4.27 7.80 -9.81
CA VAL A 242 4.56 6.67 -8.91
C VAL A 242 4.39 5.35 -9.64
N LEU A 243 3.31 5.16 -10.40
CA LEU A 243 3.11 3.95 -11.20
C LEU A 243 4.21 3.77 -12.27
N GLU A 244 4.67 4.86 -12.89
CA GLU A 244 5.82 4.85 -13.81
C GLU A 244 7.08 4.36 -13.09
N ALA A 245 7.39 4.93 -11.92
CA ALA A 245 8.55 4.53 -11.13
C ALA A 245 8.49 3.07 -10.66
N GLU A 246 7.31 2.57 -10.29
CA GLU A 246 7.11 1.17 -9.92
C GLU A 246 7.29 0.22 -11.10
N ALA A 247 6.77 0.56 -12.28
CA ALA A 247 6.94 -0.25 -13.47
C ALA A 247 8.41 -0.29 -13.92
N GLU A 248 9.12 0.84 -13.87
CA GLU A 248 10.56 0.90 -14.15
C GLU A 248 11.38 0.10 -13.13
N GLN A 249 11.03 0.14 -11.85
CA GLN A 249 11.69 -0.67 -10.83
C GLN A 249 11.51 -2.17 -11.09
N ARG A 250 10.33 -2.61 -11.49
CA ARG A 250 10.07 -4.02 -11.84
C ARG A 250 10.91 -4.47 -13.03
N GLU A 251 10.98 -3.65 -14.09
CA GLU A 251 11.82 -3.93 -15.25
C GLU A 251 13.29 -4.07 -14.86
N LYS A 252 13.81 -3.12 -14.06
CA LYS A 252 15.19 -3.13 -13.57
C LYS A 252 15.50 -4.34 -12.69
N ALA A 253 14.56 -4.77 -11.84
CA ALA A 253 14.71 -5.95 -10.98
C ALA A 253 14.64 -7.27 -11.76
N LEU A 254 13.93 -7.33 -12.89
CA LEU A 254 13.80 -8.53 -13.73
C LEU A 254 15.01 -8.73 -14.64
N SER A 255 15.70 -7.67 -15.09
CA SER A 255 16.86 -7.79 -15.98
C SER A 255 17.94 -8.77 -15.48
N PRO A 256 18.48 -8.64 -14.25
CA PRO A 256 19.52 -9.56 -13.79
C PRO A 256 19.00 -11.00 -13.60
N LYS A 257 17.71 -11.19 -13.29
CA LYS A 257 17.07 -12.52 -13.22
C LYS A 257 17.02 -13.22 -14.57
N ILE A 258 16.63 -12.49 -15.62
CA ILE A 258 16.55 -13.01 -16.98
C ILE A 258 17.94 -13.38 -17.48
N ASP A 259 18.94 -12.52 -17.25
CA ASP A 259 20.31 -12.80 -17.68
C ASP A 259 20.87 -14.05 -16.99
N PHE A 260 20.58 -14.23 -15.70
CA PHE A 260 20.93 -15.43 -14.95
C PHE A 260 20.17 -16.68 -15.44
N ALA A 261 18.85 -16.61 -15.59
CA ALA A 261 18.03 -17.70 -16.09
C ALA A 261 18.44 -18.12 -17.51
N ARG A 262 18.86 -17.18 -18.35
CA ARG A 262 19.38 -17.45 -19.70
C ARG A 262 20.68 -18.23 -19.64
N LYS A 263 21.63 -17.84 -18.77
CA LYS A 263 22.87 -18.60 -18.55
C LYS A 263 22.56 -20.01 -18.06
N LEU A 264 21.70 -20.13 -17.05
CA LEU A 264 21.31 -21.42 -16.48
C LEU A 264 20.66 -22.33 -17.55
N SER A 265 19.75 -21.80 -18.35
CA SER A 265 19.13 -22.55 -19.45
C SER A 265 20.15 -23.02 -20.49
N GLN A 266 21.13 -22.18 -20.84
CA GLN A 266 22.21 -22.55 -21.77
C GLN A 266 23.14 -23.63 -21.19
N ASP A 267 23.51 -23.51 -19.92
CA ASP A 267 24.36 -24.47 -19.23
C ASP A 267 23.67 -25.83 -19.08
N THR A 268 22.40 -25.85 -18.66
CA THR A 268 21.60 -27.08 -18.57
C THR A 268 21.39 -27.71 -19.93
N ALA A 269 21.17 -26.92 -20.99
CA ALA A 269 21.10 -27.45 -22.36
C ALA A 269 22.43 -28.06 -22.83
N ALA A 270 23.57 -27.47 -22.46
CA ALA A 270 24.88 -28.03 -22.75
C ALA A 270 25.12 -29.35 -22.00
N GLN A 271 24.73 -29.42 -20.72
CA GLN A 271 24.80 -30.64 -19.90
C GLN A 271 23.90 -31.76 -20.44
N ALA A 272 22.69 -31.43 -20.90
CA ALA A 272 21.78 -32.40 -21.51
C ALA A 272 22.36 -33.04 -22.77
N ARG A 273 23.09 -32.28 -23.60
CA ARG A 273 23.75 -32.80 -24.81
C ARG A 273 24.84 -33.85 -24.52
N VAL A 274 25.48 -33.75 -23.36
CA VAL A 274 26.50 -34.73 -22.92
C VAL A 274 25.93 -35.80 -21.99
N GLY A 275 24.61 -35.80 -21.76
CA GLY A 275 23.91 -36.75 -20.88
C GLY A 275 24.11 -36.49 -19.39
N ALA A 276 24.63 -35.33 -19.00
CA ALA A 276 24.84 -34.95 -17.60
C ALA A 276 23.58 -34.34 -16.93
N ALA A 277 22.63 -33.86 -17.72
CA ALA A 277 21.32 -33.40 -17.27
C ALA A 277 20.20 -34.09 -18.06
N SER A 278 19.01 -34.19 -17.47
CA SER A 278 17.85 -34.75 -18.16
C SER A 278 17.23 -33.74 -19.13
N THR A 279 16.45 -34.22 -20.11
CA THR A 279 15.65 -33.34 -20.97
C THR A 279 14.58 -32.58 -20.18
N MET A 280 14.18 -33.10 -19.01
CA MET A 280 13.24 -32.44 -18.11
C MET A 280 13.88 -31.21 -17.45
N ASP A 281 15.12 -31.32 -16.98
CA ASP A 281 15.85 -30.18 -16.39
C ASP A 281 16.04 -29.05 -17.40
N GLN A 282 16.34 -29.40 -18.66
CA GLN A 282 16.42 -28.42 -19.75
C GLN A 282 15.07 -27.72 -19.99
N ALA A 283 13.97 -28.47 -20.00
CA ALA A 283 12.64 -27.91 -20.19
C ALA A 283 12.23 -27.00 -19.02
N GLU A 284 12.55 -27.37 -17.78
CA GLU A 284 12.29 -26.56 -16.59
C GLU A 284 13.07 -25.23 -16.63
N ALA A 285 14.36 -25.27 -16.96
CA ALA A 285 15.17 -24.06 -17.09
C ALA A 285 14.69 -23.13 -18.22
N ALA A 286 14.27 -23.70 -19.35
CA ALA A 286 13.69 -22.95 -20.47
C ALA A 286 12.34 -22.31 -20.10
N MET A 287 11.46 -23.06 -19.43
CA MET A 287 10.17 -22.55 -18.95
C MET A 287 10.37 -21.40 -17.96
N ARG A 288 11.34 -21.53 -17.04
CA ARG A 288 11.65 -20.47 -16.07
C ARG A 288 12.14 -19.18 -16.73
N LEU A 289 12.95 -19.30 -17.79
CA LEU A 289 13.37 -18.15 -18.58
C LEU A 289 12.16 -17.48 -19.26
N GLU A 290 11.30 -18.27 -19.91
CA GLU A 290 10.10 -17.76 -20.60
C GLU A 290 9.15 -17.05 -19.62
N GLU A 291 8.93 -17.60 -18.42
CA GLU A 291 8.13 -16.96 -17.36
C GLU A 291 8.66 -15.55 -17.02
N LEU A 292 9.97 -15.42 -16.81
CA LEU A 292 10.60 -14.14 -16.48
C LEU A 292 10.53 -13.15 -17.66
N GLU A 293 10.68 -13.62 -18.89
CA GLU A 293 10.53 -12.80 -20.10
C GLU A 293 9.09 -12.32 -20.28
N MET A 294 8.09 -13.16 -19.99
CA MET A 294 6.68 -12.78 -19.95
C MET A 294 6.38 -11.74 -18.85
N GLU A 295 6.94 -11.92 -17.65
CA GLU A 295 6.82 -10.93 -16.56
C GLU A 295 7.41 -9.58 -16.96
N ARG A 296 8.56 -9.57 -17.64
CA ARG A 296 9.18 -8.34 -18.16
C ARG A 296 8.33 -7.70 -19.26
N ALA A 297 7.78 -8.50 -20.17
CA ALA A 297 6.87 -8.00 -21.21
C ALA A 297 5.64 -7.33 -20.61
N LYS A 298 5.06 -7.91 -19.55
CA LYS A 298 3.96 -7.30 -18.78
C LYS A 298 4.38 -5.97 -18.14
N ALA A 299 5.53 -5.94 -17.46
CA ALA A 299 6.04 -4.70 -16.85
C ALA A 299 6.25 -3.59 -17.90
N ASN A 300 6.76 -3.94 -19.09
CA ASN A 300 6.93 -3.01 -20.21
C ASN A 300 5.59 -2.47 -20.74
N LEU A 301 4.57 -3.32 -20.81
CA LEU A 301 3.23 -2.92 -21.23
C LEU A 301 2.59 -1.97 -20.20
N ASP A 302 2.73 -2.25 -18.91
CA ASP A 302 2.28 -1.37 -17.82
C ASP A 302 2.98 -0.01 -17.91
N LEU A 303 4.31 0.01 -18.09
CA LEU A 303 5.09 1.23 -18.27
C LEU A 303 4.64 2.04 -19.50
N ALA A 304 4.44 1.37 -20.64
CA ALA A 304 3.97 2.01 -21.87
C ALA A 304 2.57 2.63 -21.68
N ARG A 305 1.67 1.93 -20.99
CA ARG A 305 0.32 2.42 -20.67
C ARG A 305 0.38 3.67 -19.78
N VAL A 306 1.19 3.66 -18.73
CA VAL A 306 1.34 4.81 -17.82
C VAL A 306 1.93 6.01 -18.56
N ARG A 307 2.97 5.81 -19.36
CA ARG A 307 3.58 6.87 -20.18
C ARG A 307 2.59 7.46 -21.18
N HIS A 308 1.78 6.62 -21.83
CA HIS A 308 0.72 7.09 -22.71
C HIS A 308 -0.31 7.96 -21.97
N GLN A 309 -0.71 7.57 -20.75
CA GLN A 309 -1.63 8.37 -19.93
C GLN A 309 -1.02 9.70 -19.49
N LEU A 310 0.28 9.73 -19.16
CA LEU A 310 1.02 10.96 -18.88
C LEU A 310 1.06 11.88 -20.11
N ASP A 311 1.31 11.33 -21.30
CA ASP A 311 1.34 12.09 -22.55
C ASP A 311 -0.02 12.67 -22.92
N LEU A 312 -1.11 11.91 -22.77
CA LEU A 312 -2.47 12.42 -22.99
C LEU A 312 -2.79 13.59 -22.06
N ARG A 313 -2.40 13.50 -20.78
CA ARG A 313 -2.58 14.59 -19.81
C ARG A 313 -1.73 15.81 -20.11
N ARG A 314 -0.54 15.63 -20.68
CA ARG A 314 0.33 16.72 -21.11
C ARG A 314 -0.24 17.46 -22.32
N LYS A 315 -0.91 16.76 -23.24
CA LYS A 315 -1.54 17.35 -24.44
C LYS A 315 -2.90 17.99 -24.17
N GLY A 316 -3.63 17.53 -23.15
CA GLY A 316 -4.94 18.07 -22.76
C GLY A 316 -4.90 19.29 -21.83
N ARG A 317 -3.71 19.82 -21.55
CA ARG A 317 -3.46 21.06 -20.80
C ARG A 317 -2.92 22.12 -21.74
#